data_AF-A0A430M7I3-F1
#
_entry.id   AF-A0A430M7I3-F1
#
_cell.length_a   1.000
_cell.length_b   1.000
_cell.length_c   1.000
_cell.angle_alpha   90.00
_cell.angle_beta   90.00
_cell.angle_gamma   90.00
#
_symmetry.space_group_name_H-M   'P 1'
#
loop_
_entity.id
_entity.type
_entity.pdbx_description
1 polymer ?
#
loop_
_entity_poly.entity_id
_entity_poly.type
_entity_poly.pdbx_seq_one_letter_code
_entity_poly.pdbx_strand_id
1 'polypeptide(L)'
;MSFPTLKLRAILFILVWAINVGVAVAFTSTRQFRHWYPQYGFIFTNITQLYCTSEYEKYLTGFKNHSEIDYMAGGGIYTALTQPVVECILKNTSEFLKSSMTGAEILLGVMPTIIGLFAPSHDEIAMLSNVGRRPLLAAGIALASPSPYFSRAFEYSKPTEILNHDDNRLAHWRPASRPSCRPLCRLVVWILVAQIQRFMVLAKSHPAQHGTSSILDDGNRTVPEYITRYAPLVWLHSEDPFRPSDILEHVRRTTPMVNQQPVPGLPVLDLDNLDLLNDVDVDDRQVVALTSNDDVTDLPAWLYGETPDETGRLYNATACAVIIVEQSPRDVDVFYFYFYSYDRGANISQVLEPLKSFAMGMADGMHYGCHVGDWEHNMVRFRDGKPTGIYYSQHSSGAAYEWNDTHLSLEDQRPLVYSAYGSHANFASPGDHVHDSVLVDYCDDGQLWDPVSSAYFYHMDPTSFELTRLFPPESTSPRDSDLTSFLYFNGIWGDAQYAGDDPRQRTVPVFGLKRYVSGPQGPIFKGLIRKGLFPDNLEPKKFIQLAVEFLMSWYPCCLRGWRFVVFLTVVVACIILMVVGIRYGVRWCRMRKGYKRIDAEISLEDLVEREEVVLNYSEDGRK
;
A
#
# COMPACT_ATOMS: atom_id res chain seq x y z
N MET A 1 -11.71 8.55 -60.41
CA MET A 1 -12.74 8.59 -59.36
C MET A 1 -12.46 9.76 -58.42
N SER A 2 -13.25 10.83 -58.58
CA SER A 2 -13.64 11.86 -57.61
C SER A 2 -12.63 12.27 -56.51
N PHE A 3 -11.99 13.44 -56.72
CA PHE A 3 -11.18 14.22 -55.76
C PHE A 3 -11.91 15.03 -54.63
N PRO A 4 -13.25 15.04 -54.42
CA PRO A 4 -13.88 15.94 -53.46
C PRO A 4 -13.94 15.40 -52.00
N THR A 5 -13.66 14.12 -51.76
CA THR A 5 -13.77 13.52 -50.41
C THR A 5 -12.59 13.85 -49.50
N LEU A 6 -11.42 14.18 -50.06
CA LEU A 6 -10.23 14.54 -49.29
C LEU A 6 -10.34 15.97 -48.71
N LYS A 7 -10.95 16.89 -49.45
CA LYS A 7 -11.14 18.29 -49.01
C LYS A 7 -12.14 18.38 -47.86
N LEU A 8 -13.23 17.60 -47.88
CA LEU A 8 -14.24 17.65 -46.81
C LEU A 8 -13.69 17.09 -45.48
N ARG A 9 -12.86 16.03 -45.54
CA ARG A 9 -12.20 15.47 -44.34
C ARG A 9 -11.12 16.39 -43.78
N ALA A 10 -10.35 17.05 -44.63
CA ALA A 10 -9.35 18.03 -44.20
C ALA A 10 -10.01 19.27 -43.56
N ILE A 11 -11.10 19.77 -44.13
CA ILE A 11 -11.86 20.90 -43.59
C ILE A 11 -12.51 20.54 -42.25
N LEU A 12 -13.08 19.34 -42.12
CA LEU A 12 -13.63 18.86 -40.86
C LEU A 12 -12.54 18.66 -39.79
N PHE A 13 -11.35 18.19 -40.18
CA PHE A 13 -10.20 18.08 -39.28
C PHE A 13 -9.70 19.45 -38.81
N ILE A 14 -9.65 20.44 -39.70
CA ILE A 14 -9.25 21.80 -39.38
C ILE A 14 -10.29 22.51 -38.51
N LEU A 15 -11.59 22.27 -38.73
CA LEU A 15 -12.67 22.79 -37.87
C LEU A 15 -12.67 22.13 -36.49
N VAL A 16 -12.46 20.81 -36.40
CA VAL A 16 -12.34 20.10 -35.11
C VAL A 16 -11.06 20.52 -34.39
N TRP A 17 -9.97 20.79 -35.11
CA TRP A 17 -8.74 21.33 -34.53
C TRP A 17 -8.95 22.77 -34.05
N ALA A 18 -9.56 23.64 -34.85
CA ALA A 18 -9.82 25.04 -34.50
C ALA A 18 -10.83 25.21 -33.34
N ILE A 19 -11.80 24.29 -33.18
CA ILE A 19 -12.73 24.28 -32.04
C ILE A 19 -12.05 23.74 -30.76
N ASN A 20 -10.96 22.97 -30.88
CA ASN A 20 -10.22 22.42 -29.73
C ASN A 20 -8.92 23.17 -29.40
N VAL A 21 -8.46 24.11 -30.23
CA VAL A 21 -7.46 25.10 -29.80
C VAL A 21 -8.18 26.19 -29.01
N GLY A 22 -8.64 25.82 -27.82
CA GLY A 22 -8.66 26.80 -26.73
C GLY A 22 -7.24 27.33 -26.60
N VAL A 23 -7.11 28.64 -26.41
CA VAL A 23 -5.82 29.31 -26.18
C VAL A 23 -5.10 28.54 -25.08
N ALA A 24 -4.16 27.68 -25.46
CA ALA A 24 -3.20 27.10 -24.55
C ALA A 24 -2.30 28.26 -24.15
N VAL A 25 -2.73 29.01 -23.15
CA VAL A 25 -1.85 29.90 -22.41
C VAL A 25 -0.78 28.95 -21.86
N ALA A 26 0.43 29.03 -22.41
CA ALA A 26 1.57 28.32 -21.89
C ALA A 26 1.85 28.87 -20.49
N PHE A 27 1.12 28.38 -19.50
CA PHE A 27 1.38 28.67 -18.11
C PHE A 27 2.75 28.06 -17.80
N THR A 28 3.68 28.94 -17.50
CA THR A 28 5.02 28.52 -17.11
C THR A 28 4.91 27.90 -15.73
N SER A 29 5.30 26.62 -15.59
CA SER A 29 5.22 25.93 -14.31
C SER A 29 6.18 26.58 -13.32
N THR A 30 5.65 27.02 -12.17
CA THR A 30 6.38 27.64 -11.05
C THR A 30 6.43 26.74 -9.80
N ARG A 31 6.59 25.43 -10.02
CA ARG A 31 6.54 24.41 -8.95
C ARG A 31 7.90 23.79 -8.60
N GLN A 32 8.93 24.04 -9.40
CA GLN A 32 10.23 23.36 -9.33
C GLN A 32 11.00 23.66 -8.03
N PHE A 33 10.81 24.84 -7.44
CA PHE A 33 11.50 25.27 -6.21
C PHE A 33 10.58 25.25 -4.97
N ARG A 34 9.54 24.40 -4.97
CA ARG A 34 8.62 24.22 -3.81
C ARG A 34 9.03 23.08 -2.89
N HIS A 35 9.68 22.06 -3.45
CA HIS A 35 10.09 20.87 -2.72
C HIS A 35 11.53 20.55 -3.07
N TRP A 36 12.31 20.27 -2.05
CA TRP A 36 13.72 19.91 -2.14
C TRP A 36 13.92 18.49 -1.63
N TYR A 37 14.99 17.83 -2.05
CA TYR A 37 15.35 16.53 -1.50
C TYR A 37 15.59 16.63 0.01
N PRO A 38 15.10 15.67 0.83
CA PRO A 38 15.14 15.76 2.29
C PRO A 38 16.53 16.04 2.88
N GLN A 39 17.59 15.53 2.22
CA GLN A 39 18.97 15.63 2.67
C GLN A 39 19.51 17.07 2.67
N TYR A 40 19.07 17.90 1.73
CA TYR A 40 19.54 19.28 1.57
C TYR A 40 18.41 20.32 1.65
N GLY A 41 17.18 19.86 1.89
CA GLY A 41 15.98 20.67 1.74
C GLY A 41 15.90 21.81 2.73
N PHE A 42 16.32 21.61 3.98
CA PHE A 42 16.35 22.68 4.97
C PHE A 42 17.33 23.80 4.58
N ILE A 43 18.48 23.44 3.99
CA ILE A 43 19.51 24.40 3.57
C ILE A 43 18.97 25.27 2.44
N PHE A 44 18.43 24.66 1.38
CA PHE A 44 17.91 25.42 0.24
C PHE A 44 16.64 26.20 0.56
N THR A 45 15.78 25.67 1.42
CA THR A 45 14.60 26.40 1.89
C THR A 45 15.02 27.67 2.63
N ASN A 46 15.99 27.55 3.55
CA ASN A 46 16.49 28.68 4.31
C ASN A 46 17.21 29.72 3.42
N ILE A 47 18.06 29.26 2.48
CA ILE A 47 18.72 30.16 1.53
C ILE A 47 17.70 30.89 0.64
N THR A 48 16.68 30.17 0.16
CA THR A 48 15.65 30.75 -0.71
C THR A 48 14.83 31.79 0.04
N GLN A 49 14.50 31.54 1.31
CA GLN A 49 13.68 32.43 2.14
C GLN A 49 14.44 33.64 2.71
N LEU A 50 15.72 33.50 3.05
CA LEU A 50 16.53 34.56 3.65
C LEU A 50 17.30 35.42 2.65
N TYR A 51 17.85 34.82 1.59
CA TYR A 51 18.78 35.51 0.68
C TYR A 51 18.27 35.67 -0.75
N CYS A 52 17.34 34.82 -1.20
CA CYS A 52 16.88 34.78 -2.59
C CYS A 52 15.39 35.09 -2.78
N THR A 53 14.78 35.74 -1.80
CA THR A 53 13.33 36.01 -1.75
C THR A 53 12.86 36.82 -2.96
N SER A 54 13.63 37.84 -3.38
CA SER A 54 13.26 38.69 -4.53
C SER A 54 13.19 37.92 -5.85
N GLU A 55 14.19 37.08 -6.12
CA GLU A 55 14.22 36.27 -7.34
C GLU A 55 13.18 35.16 -7.29
N TYR A 56 12.94 34.58 -6.10
CA TYR A 56 11.90 33.58 -5.89
C TYR A 56 10.48 34.14 -6.11
N GLU A 57 10.19 35.35 -5.61
CA GLU A 57 8.92 36.03 -5.83
C GLU A 57 8.69 36.34 -7.31
N LYS A 58 9.71 36.84 -8.02
CA LYS A 58 9.64 37.02 -9.48
C LYS A 58 9.34 35.71 -10.19
N TYR A 59 10.01 34.63 -9.80
CA TYR A 59 9.74 33.29 -10.34
C TYR A 59 8.27 32.87 -10.14
N LEU A 60 7.69 33.12 -8.96
CA LEU A 60 6.29 32.81 -8.68
C LEU A 60 5.29 33.57 -9.56
N THR A 61 5.63 34.78 -10.02
CA THR A 61 4.77 35.55 -10.94
C THR A 61 4.65 34.91 -12.33
N GLY A 62 5.60 34.06 -12.72
CA GLY A 62 5.66 33.47 -14.06
C GLY A 62 6.00 34.46 -15.18
N PHE A 63 6.37 35.70 -14.85
CA PHE A 63 6.72 36.72 -15.83
C PHE A 63 8.17 36.59 -16.32
N LYS A 64 8.36 36.31 -17.62
CA LYS A 64 9.70 36.12 -18.21
C LYS A 64 10.36 37.46 -18.56
N ASN A 65 11.28 37.91 -17.72
CA ASN A 65 12.11 39.08 -18.03
C ASN A 65 13.38 38.66 -18.80
N HIS A 66 13.49 39.06 -20.06
CA HIS A 66 14.58 38.60 -20.94
C HIS A 66 15.91 39.35 -20.71
N SER A 67 15.90 40.43 -19.92
CA SER A 67 17.09 41.21 -19.58
C SER A 67 17.92 40.64 -18.43
N GLU A 68 17.38 39.70 -17.65
CA GLU A 68 18.03 39.08 -16.49
C GLU A 68 18.64 37.70 -16.82
N ILE A 69 18.64 37.31 -18.11
CA ILE A 69 19.17 36.01 -18.56
C ILE A 69 20.68 36.13 -18.79
N ASP A 70 21.47 35.35 -18.04
CA ASP A 70 22.88 35.16 -18.36
C ASP A 70 23.02 34.12 -19.49
N TYR A 71 23.09 34.60 -20.72
CA TYR A 71 23.33 33.77 -21.90
C TYR A 71 24.74 33.17 -21.93
N MET A 72 25.73 33.78 -21.27
CA MET A 72 27.10 33.27 -21.24
C MET A 72 27.23 32.06 -20.30
N ALA A 73 26.39 31.97 -19.27
CA ALA A 73 26.23 30.78 -18.43
C ALA A 73 25.38 29.65 -19.06
N GLY A 74 24.99 29.79 -20.34
CA GLY A 74 24.17 28.81 -21.06
C GLY A 74 22.65 29.01 -20.91
N GLY A 75 22.23 30.16 -20.39
CA GLY A 75 20.83 30.54 -20.24
C GLY A 75 20.09 30.77 -21.56
N GLY A 76 18.77 30.59 -21.56
CA GLY A 76 17.90 30.85 -22.70
C GLY A 76 16.45 31.15 -22.32
N ILE A 77 15.59 31.32 -23.34
CA ILE A 77 14.17 31.72 -23.17
C ILE A 77 13.33 30.76 -22.30
N TYR A 78 13.79 29.52 -22.16
CA TYR A 78 13.16 28.49 -21.34
C TYR A 78 13.65 28.51 -19.89
N THR A 79 14.85 29.03 -19.63
CA THR A 79 15.44 29.15 -18.28
C THR A 79 15.29 30.54 -17.67
N ALA A 80 14.73 31.49 -18.42
CA ALA A 80 14.58 32.90 -18.02
C ALA A 80 13.97 33.13 -16.63
N LEU A 81 13.11 32.22 -16.17
CA LEU A 81 12.47 32.28 -14.84
C LEU A 81 13.25 31.53 -13.77
N THR A 82 13.90 30.42 -14.14
CA THR A 82 14.53 29.51 -13.18
C THR A 82 15.97 29.87 -12.91
N GLN A 83 16.68 30.39 -13.91
CA GLN A 83 18.10 30.68 -13.84
C GLN A 83 18.46 31.72 -12.77
N PRO A 84 17.75 32.86 -12.64
CA PRO A 84 18.06 33.83 -11.59
C PRO A 84 17.93 33.26 -10.17
N VAL A 85 16.93 32.41 -9.94
CA VAL A 85 16.72 31.73 -8.65
C VAL A 85 17.84 30.73 -8.37
N VAL A 86 18.20 29.91 -9.36
CA VAL A 86 19.27 28.91 -9.23
C VAL A 86 20.62 29.57 -8.99
N GLU A 87 20.94 30.63 -9.73
CA GLU A 87 22.18 31.39 -9.54
C GLU A 87 22.26 32.01 -8.16
N CYS A 88 21.15 32.58 -7.65
CA CYS A 88 21.11 33.12 -6.29
C CYS A 88 21.32 32.02 -5.22
N ILE A 89 20.66 30.86 -5.37
CA ILE A 89 20.80 29.75 -4.43
C ILE A 89 22.23 29.22 -4.46
N LEU A 90 22.80 28.98 -5.65
CA LEU A 90 24.17 28.50 -5.79
C LEU A 90 25.18 29.52 -5.25
N LYS A 91 24.98 30.82 -5.45
CA LYS A 91 25.87 31.86 -4.92
C LYS A 91 25.92 31.86 -3.39
N ASN A 92 24.81 31.57 -2.72
CA ASN A 92 24.69 31.54 -1.26
C ASN A 92 24.90 30.14 -0.65
N THR A 93 25.27 29.15 -1.46
CA THR A 93 25.56 27.78 -1.02
C THR A 93 27.07 27.58 -0.84
N SER A 94 27.49 26.78 0.15
CA SER A 94 28.91 26.49 0.40
C SER A 94 29.54 25.64 -0.72
N GLU A 95 30.83 25.87 -1.00
CA GLU A 95 31.57 25.08 -2.00
C GLU A 95 31.63 23.58 -1.65
N PHE A 96 31.65 23.25 -0.36
CA PHE A 96 31.55 21.86 0.10
C PHE A 96 30.23 21.21 -0.33
N LEU A 97 29.10 21.87 -0.14
CA LEU A 97 27.79 21.33 -0.52
C LEU A 97 27.65 21.20 -2.04
N LYS A 98 28.15 22.19 -2.79
CA LYS A 98 28.22 22.12 -4.26
C LYS A 98 28.99 20.88 -4.71
N SER A 99 30.17 20.64 -4.13
CA SER A 99 30.98 19.47 -4.44
C SER A 99 30.29 18.15 -4.08
N SER A 100 29.63 18.06 -2.92
CA SER A 100 28.86 16.86 -2.54
C SER A 100 27.67 16.59 -3.48
N MET A 101 27.02 17.63 -3.99
CA MET A 101 25.93 17.48 -4.97
C MET A 101 26.41 17.02 -6.34
N THR A 102 27.57 17.52 -6.79
CA THR A 102 28.19 17.07 -8.05
C THR A 102 28.52 15.56 -8.03
N GLY A 103 28.76 14.98 -6.85
CA GLY A 103 28.93 13.53 -6.70
C GLY A 103 27.70 12.71 -7.14
N ALA A 104 26.48 13.23 -6.97
CA ALA A 104 25.24 12.56 -7.38
C ALA A 104 25.03 12.57 -8.91
N GLU A 105 25.56 13.57 -9.62
CA GLU A 105 25.54 13.61 -11.09
C GLU A 105 26.38 12.49 -11.70
N ILE A 106 27.48 12.08 -11.05
CA ILE A 106 28.29 10.96 -11.51
C ILE A 106 27.46 9.67 -11.46
N LEU A 107 26.71 9.44 -10.38
CA LEU A 107 25.87 8.26 -10.25
C LEU A 107 24.75 8.27 -11.30
N LEU A 108 24.02 9.38 -11.44
CA LEU A 108 22.94 9.52 -12.42
C LEU A 108 23.44 9.45 -13.87
N GLY A 109 24.65 9.94 -14.14
CA GLY A 109 25.30 9.87 -15.45
C GLY A 109 25.82 8.47 -15.79
N VAL A 110 26.24 7.69 -14.79
CA VAL A 110 26.80 6.33 -14.98
C VAL A 110 25.72 5.24 -14.88
N MET A 111 24.56 5.53 -14.27
CA MET A 111 23.43 4.61 -14.13
C MET A 111 22.92 4.00 -15.45
N PRO A 112 22.70 4.77 -16.54
CA PRO A 112 22.34 4.19 -17.83
C PRO A 112 23.36 3.15 -18.34
N THR A 113 24.65 3.39 -18.07
CA THR A 113 25.75 2.50 -18.45
C THR A 113 25.79 1.25 -17.58
N ILE A 114 25.57 1.38 -16.26
CA ILE A 114 25.45 0.25 -15.32
C ILE A 114 24.26 -0.64 -15.70
N ILE A 115 23.09 -0.04 -15.96
CA ILE A 115 21.89 -0.77 -16.37
C ILE A 115 22.12 -1.48 -17.71
N GLY A 116 22.79 -0.82 -18.67
CA GLY A 116 23.19 -1.45 -19.93
C GLY A 116 24.19 -2.60 -19.77
N LEU A 117 25.02 -2.61 -18.73
CA LEU A 117 25.99 -3.68 -18.43
C LEU A 117 25.35 -4.91 -17.76
N PHE A 118 24.32 -4.71 -16.94
CA PHE A 118 23.67 -5.79 -16.18
C PHE A 118 22.39 -6.35 -16.82
N ALA A 119 21.89 -5.73 -17.89
CA ALA A 119 20.72 -6.22 -18.61
C ALA A 119 21.03 -7.48 -19.44
N PRO A 120 20.15 -8.50 -19.43
CA PRO A 120 20.34 -9.71 -20.22
C PRO A 120 20.20 -9.41 -21.73
N SER A 121 21.07 -10.03 -22.53
CA SER A 121 21.09 -9.88 -23.98
C SER A 121 19.90 -10.58 -24.66
N HIS A 122 19.60 -10.16 -25.89
CA HIS A 122 18.58 -10.82 -26.71
C HIS A 122 18.93 -12.30 -26.99
N ASP A 123 20.22 -12.63 -27.12
CA ASP A 123 20.69 -13.98 -27.36
C ASP A 123 20.55 -14.87 -26.13
N GLU A 124 20.80 -14.34 -24.92
CA GLU A 124 20.58 -15.07 -23.67
C GLU A 124 19.10 -15.33 -23.40
N ILE A 125 18.24 -14.33 -23.65
CA ILE A 125 16.79 -14.50 -23.57
C ILE A 125 16.29 -15.51 -24.61
N ALA A 126 16.83 -15.46 -25.84
CA ALA A 126 16.49 -16.39 -26.90
C ALA A 126 16.99 -17.82 -26.59
N MET A 127 18.18 -17.96 -26.00
CA MET A 127 18.73 -19.24 -25.57
C MET A 127 17.90 -19.83 -24.43
N LEU A 128 17.54 -19.04 -23.42
CA LEU A 128 16.68 -19.48 -22.32
C LEU A 128 15.28 -19.91 -22.81
N SER A 129 14.71 -19.16 -23.74
CA SER A 129 13.40 -19.47 -24.33
C SER A 129 13.45 -20.72 -25.22
N ASN A 130 14.39 -20.80 -26.16
CA ASN A 130 14.38 -21.79 -27.23
C ASN A 130 15.22 -23.04 -26.90
N VAL A 131 16.40 -22.87 -26.32
CA VAL A 131 17.30 -23.98 -25.95
C VAL A 131 16.95 -24.50 -24.56
N GLY A 132 16.77 -23.60 -23.60
CA GLY A 132 16.34 -23.92 -22.23
C GLY A 132 14.88 -24.35 -22.11
N ARG A 133 14.07 -24.16 -23.16
CA ARG A 133 12.63 -24.46 -23.21
C ARG A 133 11.82 -23.84 -22.06
N ARG A 134 12.22 -22.65 -21.59
CA ARG A 134 11.53 -21.91 -20.51
C ARG A 134 10.99 -20.56 -21.00
N PRO A 135 10.00 -20.55 -21.91
CA PRO A 135 9.52 -19.32 -22.55
C PRO A 135 8.80 -18.37 -21.58
N LEU A 136 8.13 -18.89 -20.55
CA LEU A 136 7.46 -18.05 -19.53
C LEU A 136 8.45 -17.36 -18.59
N LEU A 137 9.56 -18.03 -18.25
CA LEU A 137 10.63 -17.44 -17.47
C LEU A 137 11.37 -16.37 -18.27
N ALA A 138 11.67 -16.66 -19.55
CA ALA A 138 12.26 -15.69 -20.46
C ALA A 138 11.36 -14.46 -20.65
N ALA A 139 10.03 -14.66 -20.75
CA ALA A 139 9.06 -13.56 -20.82
C ALA A 139 8.99 -12.75 -19.52
N GLY A 140 9.01 -13.41 -18.35
CA GLY A 140 9.04 -12.75 -17.05
C GLY A 140 10.30 -11.89 -16.86
N ILE A 141 11.47 -12.42 -17.25
CA ILE A 141 12.75 -11.69 -17.19
C ILE A 141 12.73 -10.49 -18.16
N ALA A 142 12.18 -10.66 -19.37
CA ALA A 142 12.07 -9.58 -20.35
C ALA A 142 11.08 -8.47 -19.93
N LEU A 143 10.03 -8.81 -19.17
CA LEU A 143 9.07 -7.84 -18.61
C LEU A 143 9.64 -7.10 -17.40
N ALA A 144 10.43 -7.78 -16.56
CA ALA A 144 11.05 -7.19 -15.38
C ALA A 144 12.22 -6.25 -15.73
N SER A 145 12.91 -6.52 -16.83
CA SER A 145 13.99 -5.69 -17.37
C SER A 145 13.73 -5.38 -18.84
N PRO A 146 12.87 -4.38 -19.16
CA PRO A 146 12.61 -3.98 -20.53
C PRO A 146 13.90 -3.42 -21.14
N SER A 147 14.61 -4.27 -21.88
CA SER A 147 15.89 -4.04 -22.54
C SER A 147 16.16 -2.58 -22.96
N PRO A 148 17.19 -1.94 -22.38
CA PRO A 148 18.03 -1.02 -23.10
C PRO A 148 19.32 -1.77 -23.46
N TYR A 149 19.29 -2.56 -24.53
CA TYR A 149 20.51 -3.15 -25.10
C TYR A 149 21.33 -2.05 -25.78
N PHE A 150 21.98 -1.20 -24.99
CA PHE A 150 23.15 -0.48 -25.45
C PHE A 150 24.26 -1.51 -25.46
N SER A 151 24.56 -2.03 -26.66
CA SER A 151 25.79 -2.79 -26.93
C SER A 151 26.91 -2.24 -26.06
N ARG A 152 27.55 -3.10 -25.24
CA ARG A 152 28.65 -2.77 -24.31
C ARG A 152 29.39 -1.56 -24.84
N ALA A 153 29.47 -0.48 -24.05
CA ALA A 153 29.71 0.92 -24.45
C ALA A 153 30.84 1.25 -25.46
N PHE A 154 31.57 0.27 -25.99
CA PHE A 154 32.65 0.40 -26.97
C PHE A 154 32.65 -0.67 -28.09
N GLU A 155 31.62 -1.51 -28.21
CA GLU A 155 31.58 -2.57 -29.23
C GLU A 155 30.84 -2.09 -30.50
N TYR A 156 31.60 -1.77 -31.55
CA TYR A 156 31.05 -1.31 -32.83
C TYR A 156 30.69 -2.50 -33.71
N SER A 157 29.46 -2.99 -33.63
CA SER A 157 28.97 -4.04 -34.55
C SER A 157 28.74 -3.41 -35.93
N LYS A 158 29.45 -3.86 -36.96
CA LYS A 158 29.24 -3.40 -38.35
C LYS A 158 27.87 -3.90 -38.83
N PRO A 159 26.87 -3.01 -39.06
CA PRO A 159 25.51 -3.44 -39.42
C PRO A 159 25.45 -4.22 -40.74
N THR A 160 26.47 -4.08 -41.58
CA THR A 160 26.62 -4.79 -42.85
C THR A 160 26.84 -6.29 -42.69
N GLU A 161 27.43 -6.75 -41.58
CA GLU A 161 27.60 -8.19 -41.33
C GLU A 161 26.28 -8.88 -40.97
N ILE A 162 25.36 -8.18 -40.30
CA ILE A 162 24.02 -8.69 -39.94
C ILE A 162 23.12 -8.83 -41.19
N LEU A 163 23.39 -8.00 -42.20
CA LEU A 163 22.72 -7.99 -43.51
C LEU A 163 23.39 -8.91 -44.53
N ASN A 164 24.61 -9.38 -44.27
CA ASN A 164 25.23 -10.38 -45.13
C ASN A 164 24.48 -11.70 -44.99
N HIS A 165 24.34 -12.37 -46.13
CA HIS A 165 23.66 -13.64 -46.20
C HIS A 165 24.49 -14.69 -45.49
N ASP A 166 23.98 -15.21 -44.38
CA ASP A 166 24.56 -16.35 -43.66
C ASP A 166 23.81 -17.62 -44.11
N ASP A 167 24.52 -18.59 -44.68
CA ASP A 167 23.94 -19.81 -45.27
C ASP A 167 23.27 -20.71 -44.22
N ASN A 168 23.53 -20.48 -42.94
CA ASN A 168 22.95 -21.22 -41.82
C ASN A 168 21.68 -20.56 -41.22
N ARG A 169 21.22 -19.43 -41.76
CA ARG A 169 20.05 -18.71 -41.23
C ARG A 169 18.75 -19.39 -41.68
N LEU A 170 18.04 -20.03 -40.75
CA LEU A 170 16.74 -20.67 -41.01
C LEU A 170 15.72 -19.64 -41.56
N ALA A 171 15.06 -19.99 -42.67
CA ALA A 171 14.10 -19.12 -43.33
C ALA A 171 12.99 -18.65 -42.36
N HIS A 172 12.90 -17.35 -42.14
CA HIS A 172 11.86 -16.76 -41.29
C HIS A 172 10.46 -17.07 -41.87
N TRP A 173 9.64 -17.74 -41.07
CA TRP A 173 8.27 -18.05 -41.42
C TRP A 173 7.46 -16.77 -41.62
N ARG A 174 7.07 -16.48 -42.86
CA ARG A 174 6.10 -15.43 -43.18
C ARG A 174 4.73 -16.08 -43.35
N PRO A 175 3.71 -15.75 -42.53
CA PRO A 175 2.36 -16.24 -42.78
C PRO A 175 1.87 -15.68 -44.12
N ALA A 176 1.45 -16.57 -45.02
CA ALA A 176 0.81 -16.18 -46.26
C ALA A 176 -0.44 -15.35 -45.96
N SER A 177 -0.40 -14.10 -46.42
CA SER A 177 -1.42 -13.07 -46.23
C SER A 177 -2.78 -13.48 -46.80
N ARG A 178 -3.80 -13.62 -45.94
CA ARG A 178 -5.22 -13.50 -46.33
C ARG A 178 -5.72 -12.08 -45.99
N PRO A 179 -6.40 -11.36 -46.92
CA PRO A 179 -6.56 -9.91 -46.83
C PRO A 179 -7.79 -9.38 -46.06
N SER A 180 -8.51 -10.17 -45.24
CA SER A 180 -9.81 -9.69 -44.67
C SER A 180 -9.81 -9.15 -43.24
N CYS A 181 -8.72 -9.21 -42.48
CA CYS A 181 -8.71 -8.83 -41.05
C CYS A 181 -7.85 -7.61 -40.68
N ARG A 182 -7.63 -6.67 -41.62
CA ARG A 182 -6.90 -5.42 -41.33
C ARG A 182 -7.70 -4.27 -40.69
N PRO A 183 -9.02 -4.10 -40.89
CA PRO A 183 -9.72 -2.95 -40.29
C PRO A 183 -10.09 -3.17 -38.82
N LEU A 184 -10.33 -4.42 -38.40
CA LEU A 184 -10.81 -4.72 -37.03
C LEU A 184 -9.71 -4.56 -35.96
N CYS A 185 -8.49 -5.06 -36.20
CA CYS A 185 -7.37 -4.88 -35.26
C CYS A 185 -6.94 -3.42 -35.12
N ARG A 186 -7.07 -2.61 -36.20
CA ARG A 186 -6.78 -1.17 -36.12
C ARG A 186 -7.83 -0.43 -35.30
N LEU A 187 -9.11 -0.82 -35.40
CA LEU A 187 -10.19 -0.24 -34.60
C LEU A 187 -10.02 -0.52 -33.10
N VAL A 188 -9.63 -1.75 -32.74
CA VAL A 188 -9.42 -2.15 -31.33
C VAL A 188 -8.26 -1.37 -30.69
N VAL A 189 -7.15 -1.19 -31.41
CA VAL A 189 -6.01 -0.39 -30.93
C VAL A 189 -6.39 1.09 -30.81
N TRP A 190 -7.18 1.64 -31.74
CA TRP A 190 -7.65 3.03 -31.66
C TRP A 190 -8.64 3.25 -30.50
N ILE A 191 -9.52 2.30 -30.20
CA ILE A 191 -10.44 2.37 -29.05
C ILE A 191 -9.67 2.29 -27.73
N LEU A 192 -8.65 1.42 -27.64
CA LEU A 192 -7.78 1.32 -26.46
C LEU A 192 -7.00 2.62 -26.20
N VAL A 193 -6.46 3.26 -27.24
CA VAL A 193 -5.74 4.54 -27.09
C VAL A 193 -6.70 5.70 -26.75
N ALA A 194 -7.93 5.69 -27.29
CA ALA A 194 -8.94 6.71 -27.00
C ALA A 194 -9.53 6.62 -25.57
N GLN A 195 -9.61 5.41 -24.99
CA GLN A 195 -10.06 5.20 -23.60
C GLN A 195 -9.02 5.68 -22.58
N ILE A 196 -7.72 5.56 -22.89
CA ILE A 196 -6.63 6.02 -22.02
C ILE A 196 -6.57 7.56 -21.93
N GLN A 197 -7.01 8.28 -22.96
CA GLN A 197 -7.04 9.75 -22.93
C GLN A 197 -8.26 10.35 -22.21
N ARG A 198 -9.33 9.58 -21.96
CA ARG A 198 -10.53 10.07 -21.23
C ARG A 198 -10.36 10.08 -19.71
N PHE A 199 -9.35 9.42 -19.16
CA PHE A 199 -9.14 9.35 -17.71
C PHE A 199 -8.29 10.48 -17.11
N MET A 200 -7.79 11.44 -17.91
CA MET A 200 -6.94 12.55 -17.43
C MET A 200 -7.59 13.94 -17.42
N VAL A 201 -8.91 14.05 -17.63
CA VAL A 201 -9.60 15.34 -17.61
C VAL A 201 -10.81 15.26 -16.68
N LEU A 202 -10.55 15.28 -15.37
CA LEU A 202 -11.52 15.65 -14.33
C LEU A 202 -10.77 15.89 -13.01
N ALA A 203 -9.87 16.87 -12.98
CA ALA A 203 -9.39 17.44 -11.73
C ALA A 203 -9.95 18.85 -11.61
N LYS A 204 -11.01 19.00 -10.79
CA LYS A 204 -11.55 20.31 -10.42
C LYS A 204 -10.48 21.12 -9.69
N SER A 205 -10.45 22.42 -9.95
CA SER A 205 -9.67 23.39 -9.19
C SER A 205 -10.24 23.56 -7.78
N HIS A 206 -9.36 23.66 -6.79
CA HIS A 206 -9.69 24.13 -5.44
C HIS A 206 -9.30 25.61 -5.30
N PRO A 207 -10.12 26.43 -4.62
CA PRO A 207 -9.82 27.83 -4.35
C PRO A 207 -8.76 28.01 -3.24
N ALA A 208 -8.21 29.22 -3.23
CA ALA A 208 -7.04 29.70 -2.48
C ALA A 208 -7.07 29.43 -0.96
N GLN A 209 -5.88 29.25 -0.37
CA GLN A 209 -5.67 29.09 1.07
C GLN A 209 -5.83 30.45 1.78
N HIS A 210 -6.78 30.54 2.70
CA HIS A 210 -6.64 31.38 3.88
C HIS A 210 -5.69 30.67 4.84
N GLY A 211 -4.73 31.39 5.42
CA GLY A 211 -3.85 30.84 6.46
C GLY A 211 -4.65 30.56 7.73
N THR A 212 -4.73 29.31 8.12
CA THR A 212 -5.24 28.86 9.43
C THR A 212 -4.06 28.58 10.35
N SER A 213 -4.17 29.06 11.60
CA SER A 213 -3.27 28.72 12.72
C SER A 213 -3.25 27.21 12.98
N SER A 214 -2.14 26.69 13.51
CA SER A 214 -2.08 25.31 14.03
C SER A 214 -3.02 25.18 15.24
N ILE A 215 -3.57 23.98 15.45
CA ILE A 215 -4.39 23.64 16.63
C ILE A 215 -3.65 23.94 17.95
N LEU A 216 -2.31 23.85 17.96
CA LEU A 216 -1.49 24.16 19.12
C LEU A 216 -1.26 25.67 19.35
N ASP A 217 -1.62 26.54 18.40
CA ASP A 217 -1.50 27.99 18.58
C ASP A 217 -2.49 28.53 19.65
N ASP A 218 -3.51 27.73 20.00
CA ASP A 218 -4.30 27.97 21.21
C ASP A 218 -3.51 27.51 22.44
N GLY A 219 -2.96 28.48 23.18
CA GLY A 219 -2.22 28.24 24.42
C GLY A 219 -3.02 27.50 25.51
N ASN A 220 -4.33 27.33 25.34
CA ASN A 220 -5.17 26.59 26.26
C ASN A 220 -5.29 25.08 25.94
N ARG A 221 -4.63 24.58 24.87
CA ARG A 221 -4.64 23.17 24.42
C ARG A 221 -6.05 22.58 24.30
N THR A 222 -6.97 23.34 23.71
CA THR A 222 -8.37 22.90 23.59
C THR A 222 -8.61 22.07 22.34
N VAL A 223 -9.46 21.06 22.45
CA VAL A 223 -9.91 20.26 21.31
C VAL A 223 -10.81 21.12 20.40
N PRO A 224 -10.51 21.22 19.09
CA PRO A 224 -11.39 21.90 18.14
C PRO A 224 -12.79 21.27 18.05
N GLU A 225 -13.83 22.10 18.02
CA GLU A 225 -15.24 21.65 18.03
C GLU A 225 -15.58 20.67 16.90
N TYR A 226 -15.03 20.86 15.71
CA TYR A 226 -15.34 20.00 14.56
C TYR A 226 -14.90 18.54 14.79
N ILE A 227 -13.94 18.29 15.68
CA ILE A 227 -13.43 16.95 15.97
C ILE A 227 -14.48 16.15 16.73
N THR A 228 -15.11 16.72 17.75
CA THR A 228 -16.19 16.03 18.47
C THR A 228 -17.51 16.05 17.69
N ARG A 229 -17.79 17.13 16.95
CA ARG A 229 -19.02 17.29 16.16
C ARG A 229 -19.21 16.26 15.04
N TYR A 230 -18.12 15.89 14.37
CA TYR A 230 -18.14 14.91 13.27
C TYR A 230 -17.59 13.54 13.69
N ALA A 231 -17.43 13.32 15.00
CA ALA A 231 -16.93 12.06 15.53
C ALA A 231 -17.91 10.91 15.20
N PRO A 232 -17.43 9.70 14.92
CA PRO A 232 -18.30 8.56 14.67
C PRO A 232 -19.18 8.21 15.87
N LEU A 233 -20.31 7.58 15.58
CA LEU A 233 -21.19 6.90 16.53
C LEU A 233 -21.12 5.40 16.24
N VAL A 234 -20.96 4.58 17.28
CA VAL A 234 -20.73 3.14 17.12
C VAL A 234 -21.91 2.35 17.65
N TRP A 235 -22.61 1.66 16.76
CA TRP A 235 -23.53 0.59 17.11
C TRP A 235 -22.73 -0.65 17.49
N LEU A 236 -22.82 -1.03 18.76
CA LEU A 236 -22.28 -2.28 19.27
C LEU A 236 -23.28 -3.39 18.99
N HIS A 237 -22.79 -4.55 18.54
CA HIS A 237 -23.67 -5.68 18.24
C HIS A 237 -24.50 -6.09 19.47
N SER A 238 -25.79 -6.33 19.28
CA SER A 238 -26.78 -6.54 20.34
C SER A 238 -26.38 -7.69 21.27
N GLU A 239 -25.91 -8.80 20.71
CA GLU A 239 -25.53 -10.01 21.45
C GLU A 239 -24.07 -10.03 21.95
N ASP A 240 -23.24 -9.04 21.61
CA ASP A 240 -21.82 -9.09 21.99
C ASP A 240 -21.62 -8.78 23.47
N PRO A 241 -21.10 -9.70 24.31
CA PRO A 241 -20.86 -9.38 25.71
C PRO A 241 -19.59 -8.54 25.91
N PHE A 242 -18.69 -8.44 24.92
CA PHE A 242 -17.44 -7.68 25.03
C PHE A 242 -17.68 -6.24 24.59
N ARG A 243 -17.64 -5.32 25.56
CA ARG A 243 -17.96 -3.91 25.37
C ARG A 243 -16.69 -3.04 25.47
N PRO A 244 -16.75 -1.77 25.04
CA PRO A 244 -15.62 -0.85 25.16
C PRO A 244 -15.06 -0.85 26.58
N SER A 245 -13.74 -0.91 26.69
CA SER A 245 -13.03 -1.17 27.94
C SER A 245 -12.09 -0.02 28.32
N ASP A 246 -11.93 0.24 29.61
CA ASP A 246 -11.03 1.28 30.09
C ASP A 246 -9.56 0.93 29.81
N ILE A 247 -8.86 1.81 29.10
CA ILE A 247 -7.47 1.59 28.67
C ILE A 247 -6.52 1.47 29.88
N LEU A 248 -6.72 2.29 30.93
CA LEU A 248 -5.86 2.28 32.11
C LEU A 248 -6.14 1.07 33.02
N GLU A 249 -7.41 0.71 33.21
CA GLU A 249 -7.78 -0.49 33.95
C GLU A 249 -7.22 -1.74 33.27
N HIS A 250 -7.23 -1.81 31.93
CA HIS A 250 -6.58 -2.90 31.20
C HIS A 250 -5.10 -3.04 31.55
N VAL A 251 -4.34 -1.94 31.52
CA VAL A 251 -2.92 -1.94 31.93
C VAL A 251 -2.77 -2.48 33.37
N ARG A 252 -3.63 -2.03 34.30
CA ARG A 252 -3.62 -2.48 35.70
C ARG A 252 -4.00 -3.95 35.90
N ARG A 253 -4.73 -4.56 34.95
CA ARG A 253 -5.12 -5.97 34.95
C ARG A 253 -4.10 -6.89 34.27
N THR A 254 -2.99 -6.32 33.80
CA THR A 254 -1.94 -7.06 33.13
C THR A 254 -0.61 -6.95 33.87
N THR A 255 0.27 -7.92 33.63
CA THR A 255 1.67 -7.91 34.02
C THR A 255 2.52 -7.98 32.75
N PRO A 256 3.49 -7.08 32.54
CA PRO A 256 4.44 -7.19 31.44
C PRO A 256 5.26 -8.47 31.55
N MET A 257 5.21 -9.29 30.51
CA MET A 257 5.97 -10.54 30.43
C MET A 257 6.77 -10.62 29.15
N VAL A 258 7.95 -11.23 29.25
CA VAL A 258 8.77 -11.65 28.11
C VAL A 258 8.92 -13.16 28.19
N ASN A 259 8.53 -13.87 27.12
CA ASN A 259 8.54 -15.34 27.09
C ASN A 259 7.86 -15.98 28.32
N GLN A 260 6.68 -15.46 28.71
CA GLN A 260 5.89 -15.89 29.87
C GLN A 260 6.57 -15.71 31.24
N GLN A 261 7.63 -14.90 31.31
CA GLN A 261 8.28 -14.51 32.57
C GLN A 261 8.02 -13.04 32.87
N PRO A 262 7.60 -12.66 34.09
CA PRO A 262 7.41 -11.27 34.47
C PRO A 262 8.69 -10.45 34.35
N VAL A 263 8.58 -9.23 33.84
CA VAL A 263 9.69 -8.27 33.81
C VAL A 263 9.92 -7.73 35.24
N PRO A 264 11.10 -7.93 35.85
CA PRO A 264 11.33 -7.55 37.24
C PRO A 264 11.65 -6.06 37.40
N GLY A 265 11.39 -5.50 38.59
CA GLY A 265 11.89 -4.18 38.99
C GLY A 265 11.15 -2.98 38.39
N LEU A 266 9.97 -3.20 37.81
CA LEU A 266 9.14 -2.14 37.23
C LEU A 266 8.37 -1.35 38.31
N PRO A 267 8.14 -0.04 38.10
CA PRO A 267 7.19 0.72 38.90
C PRO A 267 5.75 0.28 38.61
N VAL A 268 4.78 0.84 39.35
CA VAL A 268 3.36 0.69 38.99
C VAL A 268 3.15 1.34 37.63
N LEU A 269 2.68 0.54 36.67
CA LEU A 269 2.47 1.01 35.30
C LEU A 269 1.14 1.73 35.14
N ASP A 270 1.16 2.76 34.30
CA ASP A 270 0.02 3.55 33.86
C ASP A 270 0.24 4.06 32.42
N LEU A 271 -0.59 5.00 31.97
CA LEU A 271 -0.48 5.55 30.61
C LEU A 271 0.60 6.65 30.47
N ASP A 272 1.31 7.00 31.54
CA ASP A 272 2.43 7.96 31.53
C ASP A 272 3.81 7.28 31.49
N ASN A 273 3.90 5.98 31.76
CA ASN A 273 5.18 5.29 31.91
C ASN A 273 5.28 3.91 31.22
N LEU A 274 4.31 3.56 30.37
CA LEU A 274 4.27 2.28 29.65
C LEU A 274 5.45 2.08 28.67
N ASP A 275 5.98 3.18 28.13
CA ASP A 275 7.13 3.24 27.22
C ASP A 275 8.46 2.86 27.89
N LEU A 276 8.54 2.85 29.23
CA LEU A 276 9.66 2.25 29.98
C LEU A 276 9.87 0.78 29.59
N LEU A 277 8.81 0.09 29.15
CA LEU A 277 8.89 -1.30 28.68
C LEU A 277 9.67 -1.45 27.38
N ASN A 278 9.90 -0.37 26.63
CA ASN A 278 10.68 -0.40 25.40
C ASN A 278 12.18 -0.58 25.66
N ASP A 279 12.66 -0.25 26.87
CA ASP A 279 14.06 -0.40 27.27
C ASP A 279 14.38 -1.81 27.80
N VAL A 280 13.39 -2.70 27.84
CA VAL A 280 13.58 -4.09 28.25
C VAL A 280 14.36 -4.82 27.15
N ASP A 281 15.53 -5.36 27.51
CA ASP A 281 16.35 -6.16 26.60
C ASP A 281 15.62 -7.45 26.23
N VAL A 282 15.21 -7.56 24.98
CA VAL A 282 14.50 -8.70 24.40
C VAL A 282 15.25 -9.21 23.19
N ASP A 283 15.32 -10.54 23.05
CA ASP A 283 15.83 -11.15 21.82
C ASP A 283 15.03 -10.67 20.59
N ASP A 284 15.65 -10.59 19.41
CA ASP A 284 15.03 -10.12 18.14
C ASP A 284 13.70 -10.81 17.74
N ARG A 285 13.33 -11.91 18.41
CA ARG A 285 12.11 -12.69 18.15
C ARG A 285 11.05 -12.57 19.24
N GLN A 286 11.33 -11.82 20.30
CA GLN A 286 10.47 -11.67 21.47
C GLN A 286 9.97 -10.23 21.55
N VAL A 287 8.83 -10.06 22.21
CA VAL A 287 8.23 -8.76 22.48
C VAL A 287 7.73 -8.76 23.92
N VAL A 288 7.67 -7.59 24.54
CA VAL A 288 7.02 -7.43 25.84
C VAL A 288 5.51 -7.53 25.63
N ALA A 289 4.86 -8.39 26.40
CA ALA A 289 3.44 -8.66 26.32
C ALA A 289 2.74 -8.21 27.61
N LEU A 290 1.69 -7.39 27.50
CA LEU A 290 0.80 -7.06 28.61
C LEU A 290 -0.09 -8.27 28.92
N THR A 291 0.45 -9.25 29.64
CA THR A 291 -0.19 -10.55 29.87
C THR A 291 -1.22 -10.43 30.99
N SER A 292 -2.41 -10.99 30.79
CA SER A 292 -3.49 -11.02 31.79
C SER A 292 -3.02 -11.61 33.13
N ASN A 293 -3.41 -10.96 34.23
CA ASN A 293 -3.19 -11.48 35.58
C ASN A 293 -4.11 -12.65 35.94
N ASP A 294 -5.23 -12.78 35.24
CA ASP A 294 -6.28 -13.78 35.45
C ASP A 294 -6.28 -14.81 34.29
N ASP A 295 -6.83 -16.01 34.52
CA ASP A 295 -7.01 -16.99 33.43
C ASP A 295 -8.13 -16.53 32.48
N VAL A 296 -7.76 -16.20 31.25
CA VAL A 296 -8.68 -15.68 30.24
C VAL A 296 -9.74 -16.70 29.82
N THR A 297 -9.55 -18.00 30.10
CA THR A 297 -10.56 -19.01 29.81
C THR A 297 -11.78 -18.91 30.73
N ASP A 298 -11.61 -18.29 31.90
CA ASP A 298 -12.68 -18.07 32.87
C ASP A 298 -13.47 -16.78 32.58
N LEU A 299 -13.02 -15.99 31.59
CA LEU A 299 -13.60 -14.71 31.19
C LEU A 299 -13.87 -13.78 32.39
N PRO A 300 -12.81 -13.31 33.08
CA PRO A 300 -12.95 -12.42 34.22
C PRO A 300 -13.69 -11.13 33.85
N ALA A 301 -14.39 -10.55 34.84
CA ALA A 301 -15.35 -9.48 34.62
C ALA A 301 -14.81 -8.26 33.85
N TRP A 302 -13.53 -7.93 34.01
CA TRP A 302 -12.90 -6.78 33.36
C TRP A 302 -12.73 -6.93 31.84
N LEU A 303 -12.80 -8.15 31.31
CA LEU A 303 -12.77 -8.40 29.86
C LEU A 303 -14.06 -7.97 29.16
N TYR A 304 -15.19 -7.91 29.88
CA TYR A 304 -16.48 -7.54 29.29
C TYR A 304 -16.66 -6.04 29.07
N GLY A 305 -15.79 -5.19 29.62
CA GLY A 305 -15.88 -3.73 29.48
C GLY A 305 -17.12 -3.12 30.16
N GLU A 306 -17.48 -1.91 29.75
CA GLU A 306 -18.65 -1.18 30.24
C GLU A 306 -19.72 -1.07 29.14
N THR A 307 -20.97 -1.36 29.49
CA THR A 307 -22.10 -1.17 28.57
C THR A 307 -22.50 0.32 28.57
N PRO A 308 -22.56 0.99 27.39
CA PRO A 308 -23.04 2.36 27.30
C PRO A 308 -24.49 2.52 27.76
N ASP A 309 -24.83 3.70 28.26
CA ASP A 309 -26.22 4.03 28.59
C ASP A 309 -27.09 4.33 27.35
N GLU A 310 -28.35 4.72 27.56
CA GLU A 310 -29.29 5.07 26.49
C GLU A 310 -28.82 6.26 25.63
N THR A 311 -27.92 7.10 26.15
CA THR A 311 -27.31 8.22 25.42
C THR A 311 -26.00 7.85 24.74
N GLY A 312 -25.56 6.61 24.89
CA GLY A 312 -24.29 6.09 24.40
C GLY A 312 -23.08 6.45 25.24
N ARG A 313 -23.26 6.91 26.48
CA ARG A 313 -22.16 7.34 27.34
C ARG A 313 -21.61 6.21 28.22
N LEU A 314 -20.29 6.22 28.40
CA LEU A 314 -19.59 5.45 29.44
C LEU A 314 -19.33 6.35 30.65
N TYR A 315 -19.50 5.82 31.87
CA TYR A 315 -19.33 6.59 33.12
C TYR A 315 -18.02 6.27 33.83
N ASN A 316 -17.58 5.01 33.78
CA ASN A 316 -16.44 4.52 34.54
C ASN A 316 -15.23 4.18 33.67
N ALA A 317 -15.42 4.03 32.36
CA ALA A 317 -14.40 3.68 31.41
C ALA A 317 -14.07 4.82 30.43
N THR A 318 -12.78 5.01 30.17
CA THR A 318 -12.24 5.77 29.03
C THR A 318 -11.72 4.79 27.99
N ALA A 319 -12.60 4.41 27.06
CA ALA A 319 -12.34 3.39 26.05
C ALA A 319 -11.94 3.95 24.68
N CYS A 320 -11.81 5.28 24.57
CA CYS A 320 -11.47 5.95 23.32
C CYS A 320 -10.22 6.83 23.46
N ALA A 321 -9.35 6.77 22.45
CA ALA A 321 -8.24 7.70 22.27
C ALA A 321 -8.37 8.38 20.91
N VAL A 322 -8.47 9.71 20.92
CA VAL A 322 -8.57 10.54 19.72
C VAL A 322 -7.21 11.16 19.42
N ILE A 323 -6.62 10.80 18.29
CA ILE A 323 -5.31 11.31 17.86
C ILE A 323 -5.50 12.18 16.62
N ILE A 324 -5.08 13.43 16.74
CA ILE A 324 -5.27 14.48 15.73
C ILE A 324 -3.91 14.73 15.07
N VAL A 325 -3.83 14.47 13.78
CA VAL A 325 -2.61 14.57 12.99
C VAL A 325 -2.74 15.72 12.00
N GLU A 326 -2.05 16.83 12.26
CA GLU A 326 -2.04 17.99 11.38
C GLU A 326 -1.05 17.79 10.21
N GLN A 327 -1.49 17.15 9.13
CA GLN A 327 -0.65 16.95 7.93
C GLN A 327 -0.25 18.28 7.28
N SER A 328 -1.13 19.28 7.35
CA SER A 328 -0.87 20.66 6.92
C SER A 328 -1.82 21.62 7.64
N PRO A 329 -1.64 22.95 7.52
CA PRO A 329 -2.56 23.92 8.11
C PRO A 329 -4.03 23.80 7.67
N ARG A 330 -4.30 23.03 6.60
CA ARG A 330 -5.66 22.82 6.06
C ARG A 330 -6.14 21.40 6.21
N ASP A 331 -5.26 20.42 6.04
CA ASP A 331 -5.61 19.00 5.98
C ASP A 331 -5.23 18.34 7.32
N VAL A 332 -6.21 17.80 8.03
CA VAL A 332 -6.07 17.19 9.36
C VAL A 332 -6.68 15.80 9.33
N ASP A 333 -5.94 14.79 9.75
CA ASP A 333 -6.45 13.43 9.92
C ASP A 333 -6.74 13.19 11.40
N VAL A 334 -7.96 12.78 11.72
CA VAL A 334 -8.33 12.45 13.10
C VAL A 334 -8.65 10.98 13.20
N PHE A 335 -7.91 10.28 14.06
CA PHE A 335 -8.11 8.87 14.38
C PHE A 335 -8.92 8.75 15.67
N TYR A 336 -10.01 8.00 15.61
CA TYR A 336 -10.84 7.64 16.77
C TYR A 336 -10.56 6.17 17.07
N PHE A 337 -9.65 5.91 18.00
CA PHE A 337 -9.33 4.56 18.44
C PHE A 337 -10.34 4.08 19.48
N TYR A 338 -10.77 2.84 19.36
CA TYR A 338 -11.68 2.14 20.26
C TYR A 338 -10.93 0.98 20.88
N PHE A 339 -11.02 0.87 22.20
CA PHE A 339 -10.33 -0.17 22.94
C PHE A 339 -11.30 -1.17 23.55
N TYR A 340 -11.01 -2.45 23.36
CA TYR A 340 -11.70 -3.55 24.00
C TYR A 340 -10.66 -4.40 24.74
N SER A 341 -10.97 -4.85 25.96
CA SER A 341 -10.05 -5.69 26.73
C SER A 341 -9.95 -7.11 26.18
N TYR A 342 -10.89 -7.54 25.34
CA TYR A 342 -10.92 -8.89 24.80
C TYR A 342 -11.63 -8.95 23.46
N ASP A 343 -10.93 -9.46 22.45
CA ASP A 343 -11.52 -9.91 21.20
C ASP A 343 -11.75 -11.43 21.31
N ARG A 344 -12.99 -11.84 21.06
CA ARG A 344 -13.38 -13.25 21.12
C ARG A 344 -13.11 -13.97 19.80
N GLY A 345 -12.94 -13.26 18.69
CA GLY A 345 -12.65 -13.82 17.39
C GLY A 345 -13.83 -14.58 16.76
N ALA A 346 -13.60 -15.10 15.57
CA ALA A 346 -14.64 -15.72 14.75
C ALA A 346 -15.03 -17.12 15.23
N ASN A 347 -16.32 -17.42 15.19
CA ASN A 347 -16.89 -18.75 15.39
C ASN A 347 -16.89 -19.57 14.09
N ILE A 348 -16.97 -20.91 14.16
CA ILE A 348 -17.19 -21.74 12.96
C ILE A 348 -18.47 -21.39 12.19
N SER A 349 -19.50 -20.86 12.87
CA SER A 349 -20.71 -20.37 12.19
C SER A 349 -20.44 -19.22 11.23
N GLN A 350 -19.40 -18.42 11.50
CA GLN A 350 -18.95 -17.27 10.71
C GLN A 350 -18.08 -17.66 9.51
N VAL A 351 -17.96 -18.94 9.17
CA VAL A 351 -17.21 -19.39 7.98
C VAL A 351 -18.17 -19.70 6.83
N LEU A 352 -17.91 -19.16 5.65
CA LEU A 352 -18.68 -19.45 4.44
C LEU A 352 -18.51 -20.90 3.94
N GLU A 353 -19.57 -21.44 3.33
CA GLU A 353 -19.49 -22.67 2.54
C GLU A 353 -18.65 -22.44 1.27
N PRO A 354 -17.83 -23.42 0.83
CA PRO A 354 -17.75 -24.81 1.29
C PRO A 354 -16.74 -25.03 2.43
N LEU A 355 -16.04 -23.98 2.86
CA LEU A 355 -14.91 -24.09 3.78
C LEU A 355 -15.36 -24.42 5.20
N LYS A 356 -16.58 -24.05 5.58
CA LYS A 356 -17.26 -24.55 6.77
C LYS A 356 -17.26 -26.09 6.83
N SER A 357 -17.52 -26.77 5.71
CA SER A 357 -17.48 -28.23 5.64
C SER A 357 -16.06 -28.82 5.77
N PHE A 358 -15.01 -28.03 5.44
CA PHE A 358 -13.61 -28.41 5.62
C PHE A 358 -13.05 -28.06 7.01
N ALA A 359 -13.79 -27.28 7.80
CA ALA A 359 -13.48 -27.00 9.19
C ALA A 359 -13.75 -28.20 10.12
N MET A 360 -13.70 -29.43 9.58
CA MET A 360 -13.75 -30.70 10.30
C MET A 360 -12.75 -30.68 11.46
N GLY A 361 -13.26 -30.58 12.69
CA GLY A 361 -12.44 -30.55 13.91
C GLY A 361 -12.52 -29.26 14.72
N MET A 362 -13.22 -28.22 14.25
CA MET A 362 -13.66 -27.16 15.18
C MET A 362 -14.85 -27.67 16.01
N ALA A 363 -14.85 -27.36 17.30
CA ALA A 363 -16.00 -27.66 18.16
C ALA A 363 -17.10 -26.62 17.91
N ASP A 364 -18.36 -27.06 17.83
CA ASP A 364 -19.50 -26.16 17.75
C ASP A 364 -19.49 -25.18 18.93
N GLY A 365 -19.66 -23.88 18.64
CA GLY A 365 -19.63 -22.82 19.66
C GLY A 365 -18.22 -22.35 20.06
N MET A 366 -17.16 -22.94 19.51
CA MET A 366 -15.78 -22.49 19.76
C MET A 366 -15.40 -21.31 18.85
N HIS A 367 -14.71 -20.34 19.43
CA HIS A 367 -14.15 -19.20 18.71
C HIS A 367 -12.65 -19.35 18.47
N TYR A 368 -12.15 -18.71 17.42
CA TYR A 368 -10.75 -18.74 16.98
C TYR A 368 -10.24 -17.34 16.70
N GLY A 369 -8.95 -17.12 16.94
CA GLY A 369 -8.36 -15.78 16.89
C GLY A 369 -8.61 -14.94 18.13
N CYS A 370 -9.07 -15.55 19.24
CA CYS A 370 -9.30 -14.85 20.49
C CYS A 370 -8.00 -14.24 21.02
N HIS A 371 -8.06 -13.02 21.52
CA HIS A 371 -6.91 -12.36 22.11
C HIS A 371 -7.31 -11.32 23.16
N VAL A 372 -6.46 -11.15 24.16
CA VAL A 372 -6.59 -10.07 25.15
C VAL A 372 -6.13 -8.78 24.48
N GLY A 373 -6.84 -7.69 24.75
CA GLY A 373 -6.59 -6.35 24.22
C GLY A 373 -6.94 -6.25 22.73
N ASP A 374 -7.63 -5.20 22.33
CA ASP A 374 -8.00 -4.99 20.93
C ASP A 374 -8.14 -3.50 20.63
N TRP A 375 -7.56 -3.09 19.49
CA TRP A 375 -7.49 -1.70 19.03
C TRP A 375 -8.11 -1.60 17.64
N GLU A 376 -9.36 -1.14 17.60
CA GLU A 376 -10.10 -0.79 16.39
C GLU A 376 -10.13 0.73 16.20
N HIS A 377 -10.38 1.22 14.98
CA HIS A 377 -10.45 2.66 14.74
C HIS A 377 -11.18 3.09 13.48
N ASN A 378 -11.71 4.31 13.55
CA ASN A 378 -12.00 5.10 12.36
C ASN A 378 -10.97 6.20 12.16
N MET A 379 -10.77 6.63 10.91
CA MET A 379 -10.04 7.87 10.61
C MET A 379 -10.92 8.78 9.77
N VAL A 380 -11.13 10.01 10.21
CA VAL A 380 -11.84 11.05 9.45
C VAL A 380 -10.83 12.09 8.97
N ARG A 381 -10.82 12.34 7.66
CA ARG A 381 -9.98 13.38 7.05
C ARG A 381 -10.75 14.68 6.92
N PHE A 382 -10.21 15.74 7.49
CA PHE A 382 -10.75 17.09 7.42
C PHE A 382 -9.95 17.96 6.48
N ARG A 383 -10.65 18.88 5.83
CA ARG A 383 -10.07 20.01 5.11
C ARG A 383 -10.75 21.29 5.56
N ASP A 384 -9.98 22.23 6.10
CA ASP A 384 -10.48 23.48 6.67
C ASP A 384 -11.62 23.25 7.71
N GLY A 385 -11.44 22.25 8.58
CA GLY A 385 -12.44 21.86 9.59
C GLY A 385 -13.69 21.16 9.05
N LYS A 386 -13.75 20.83 7.75
CA LYS A 386 -14.86 20.09 7.13
C LYS A 386 -14.44 18.67 6.78
N PRO A 387 -15.21 17.64 7.13
CA PRO A 387 -14.86 16.28 6.81
C PRO A 387 -14.97 16.03 5.29
N THR A 388 -14.04 15.25 4.76
CA THR A 388 -13.91 14.93 3.32
C THR A 388 -14.00 13.45 3.03
N GLY A 389 -13.68 12.60 4.00
CA GLY A 389 -13.85 11.16 3.91
C GLY A 389 -13.55 10.48 5.24
N ILE A 390 -13.90 9.20 5.31
CA ILE A 390 -13.75 8.36 6.50
C ILE A 390 -13.20 6.98 6.11
N TYR A 391 -12.36 6.43 6.98
CA TYR A 391 -11.86 5.06 6.95
C TYR A 391 -12.46 4.26 8.12
N TYR A 392 -12.77 3.00 7.86
CA TYR A 392 -13.27 2.00 8.80
C TYR A 392 -12.27 0.86 8.90
N SER A 393 -11.68 0.62 10.08
CA SER A 393 -10.78 -0.53 10.30
C SER A 393 -11.54 -1.84 10.26
N GLN A 394 -10.95 -2.83 9.58
CA GLN A 394 -11.48 -4.18 9.49
C GLN A 394 -10.30 -5.14 9.55
N HIS A 395 -10.03 -5.71 10.72
CA HIS A 395 -8.91 -6.62 10.95
C HIS A 395 -7.57 -5.99 10.51
N SER A 396 -6.86 -6.59 9.55
CA SER A 396 -5.60 -6.06 9.01
C SER A 396 -5.75 -4.96 7.95
N SER A 397 -6.98 -4.62 7.54
CA SER A 397 -7.27 -3.66 6.48
C SER A 397 -8.51 -2.82 6.84
N GLY A 398 -9.34 -2.47 5.86
CA GLY A 398 -10.52 -1.65 6.06
C GLY A 398 -11.21 -1.23 4.76
N ALA A 399 -12.21 -0.37 4.93
CA ALA A 399 -12.94 0.29 3.85
C ALA A 399 -12.90 1.81 4.04
N ALA A 400 -12.97 2.56 2.95
CA ALA A 400 -12.98 4.02 3.01
C ALA A 400 -14.05 4.59 2.07
N TYR A 401 -14.63 5.71 2.50
CA TYR A 401 -15.74 6.37 1.82
C TYR A 401 -15.50 7.88 1.75
N GLU A 402 -15.93 8.50 0.65
CA GLU A 402 -16.05 9.96 0.60
C GLU A 402 -17.16 10.41 1.56
N TRP A 403 -17.06 11.61 2.13
CA TRP A 403 -18.03 12.06 3.13
C TRP A 403 -19.46 12.22 2.60
N ASN A 404 -19.61 12.38 1.28
CA ASN A 404 -20.89 12.47 0.58
C ASN A 404 -21.29 11.17 -0.13
N ASP A 405 -20.62 10.06 0.16
CA ASP A 405 -20.93 8.75 -0.42
C ASP A 405 -22.32 8.28 0.01
N THR A 406 -23.08 7.71 -0.93
CA THR A 406 -24.44 7.21 -0.66
C THR A 406 -24.49 6.01 0.27
N HIS A 407 -23.37 5.30 0.45
CA HIS A 407 -23.25 4.17 1.38
C HIS A 407 -22.93 4.61 2.81
N LEU A 408 -22.56 5.88 3.02
CA LEU A 408 -22.26 6.41 4.34
C LEU A 408 -23.53 6.92 5.01
N SER A 409 -23.91 6.30 6.13
CA SER A 409 -25.04 6.76 6.94
C SER A 409 -24.55 7.75 8.00
N LEU A 410 -25.21 8.90 8.09
CA LEU A 410 -24.91 9.95 9.06
C LEU A 410 -26.13 10.20 9.96
N GLU A 411 -25.91 10.33 11.26
CA GLU A 411 -26.88 10.81 12.25
C GLU A 411 -26.36 12.13 12.82
N ASP A 412 -27.11 13.22 12.67
CA ASP A 412 -26.67 14.56 13.12
C ASP A 412 -25.25 14.96 12.66
N GLN A 413 -24.90 14.60 11.41
CA GLN A 413 -23.58 14.79 10.79
C GLN A 413 -22.46 13.89 11.33
N ARG A 414 -22.78 12.96 12.24
CA ARG A 414 -21.86 11.96 12.76
C ARG A 414 -22.00 10.64 11.98
N PRO A 415 -20.91 10.05 11.48
CA PRO A 415 -20.99 8.81 10.74
C PRO A 415 -21.34 7.64 11.65
N LEU A 416 -22.26 6.80 11.20
CA LEU A 416 -22.62 5.56 11.88
C LEU A 416 -21.58 4.47 11.56
N VAL A 417 -21.22 3.73 12.59
CA VAL A 417 -20.28 2.62 12.57
C VAL A 417 -20.97 1.43 13.19
N TYR A 418 -20.85 0.26 12.60
CA TYR A 418 -21.38 -0.98 13.14
C TYR A 418 -20.20 -1.88 13.48
N SER A 419 -20.05 -2.18 14.77
CA SER A 419 -18.98 -3.03 15.29
C SER A 419 -19.42 -4.49 15.25
N ALA A 420 -18.56 -5.32 14.68
CA ALA A 420 -18.84 -6.73 14.46
C ALA A 420 -18.84 -7.55 15.75
N TYR A 421 -19.71 -8.56 15.79
CA TYR A 421 -19.82 -9.51 16.90
C TYR A 421 -18.52 -10.28 17.12
N GLY A 422 -17.87 -10.02 18.25
CA GLY A 422 -16.70 -10.72 18.78
C GLY A 422 -15.36 -10.28 18.21
N SER A 423 -15.32 -9.83 16.95
CA SER A 423 -14.10 -9.33 16.27
C SER A 423 -13.96 -7.81 16.30
N HIS A 424 -15.03 -7.10 16.69
CA HIS A 424 -15.15 -5.65 16.76
C HIS A 424 -14.87 -4.84 15.48
N ALA A 425 -14.50 -5.49 14.36
CA ALA A 425 -14.26 -4.86 13.07
C ALA A 425 -15.38 -3.89 12.69
N ASN A 426 -15.02 -2.76 12.09
CA ASN A 426 -15.91 -1.62 11.89
C ASN A 426 -16.47 -1.58 10.46
N PHE A 427 -17.79 -1.45 10.35
CA PHE A 427 -18.50 -1.41 9.07
C PHE A 427 -19.40 -0.18 8.95
N ALA A 428 -19.66 0.27 7.71
CA ALA A 428 -20.53 1.41 7.43
C ALA A 428 -22.03 1.06 7.41
N SER A 429 -22.38 -0.23 7.47
CA SER A 429 -23.75 -0.73 7.42
C SER A 429 -23.93 -1.98 8.29
N PRO A 430 -25.15 -2.28 8.77
CA PRO A 430 -25.42 -3.54 9.45
C PRO A 430 -25.44 -4.71 8.45
N GLY A 431 -25.55 -5.93 8.97
CA GLY A 431 -25.63 -7.17 8.21
C GLY A 431 -24.33 -7.98 8.20
N ASP A 432 -24.26 -8.89 7.23
CA ASP A 432 -23.19 -9.86 7.09
C ASP A 432 -22.10 -9.32 6.16
N HIS A 433 -20.88 -9.22 6.68
CA HIS A 433 -19.73 -8.72 5.93
C HIS A 433 -18.66 -9.78 5.77
N VAL A 434 -18.32 -10.09 4.52
CA VAL A 434 -17.30 -11.10 4.24
C VAL A 434 -15.92 -10.46 4.26
N HIS A 435 -15.07 -10.89 5.19
CA HIS A 435 -13.65 -10.53 5.27
C HIS A 435 -12.77 -11.77 5.12
N ASP A 436 -11.48 -11.55 4.81
CA ASP A 436 -10.51 -12.62 4.52
C ASP A 436 -11.03 -13.68 3.54
N SER A 437 -11.96 -13.27 2.66
CA SER A 437 -12.66 -14.05 1.64
C SER A 437 -13.69 -15.07 2.14
N VAL A 438 -13.69 -15.42 3.43
CA VAL A 438 -14.43 -16.58 3.95
C VAL A 438 -15.01 -16.39 5.34
N LEU A 439 -14.49 -15.43 6.10
CA LEU A 439 -15.01 -15.13 7.42
C LEU A 439 -16.10 -14.08 7.29
N VAL A 440 -17.13 -14.20 8.11
CA VAL A 440 -18.32 -13.34 8.10
C VAL A 440 -18.39 -12.63 9.43
N ASP A 441 -18.26 -11.32 9.38
CA ASP A 441 -18.56 -10.44 10.49
C ASP A 441 -20.05 -10.13 10.50
N TYR A 442 -20.69 -10.29 11.65
CA TYR A 442 -22.11 -9.96 11.86
C TYR A 442 -22.21 -8.62 12.56
N CYS A 443 -22.99 -7.72 11.99
CA CYS A 443 -23.20 -6.36 12.49
C CYS A 443 -24.69 -6.08 12.62
N ASP A 444 -25.10 -5.44 13.71
CA ASP A 444 -26.48 -4.94 13.90
C ASP A 444 -26.50 -3.62 14.68
N ASP A 445 -27.68 -3.02 14.79
CA ASP A 445 -27.97 -1.79 15.52
C ASP A 445 -28.38 -2.07 16.98
N GLY A 446 -27.50 -2.74 17.73
CA GLY A 446 -27.71 -3.11 19.13
C GLY A 446 -27.69 -1.92 20.09
N GLN A 447 -26.57 -1.69 20.78
CA GLN A 447 -26.41 -0.59 21.73
C GLN A 447 -25.57 0.52 21.11
N LEU A 448 -26.10 1.75 21.09
CA LEU A 448 -25.34 2.91 20.60
C LEU A 448 -24.27 3.29 21.63
N TRP A 449 -23.08 3.61 21.14
CA TRP A 449 -21.97 4.15 21.90
C TRP A 449 -21.48 5.45 21.25
N ASP A 450 -21.25 6.45 22.08
CA ASP A 450 -20.58 7.71 21.74
C ASP A 450 -19.13 7.68 22.27
N PRO A 451 -18.13 7.37 21.42
CA PRO A 451 -16.74 7.25 21.85
C PRO A 451 -16.16 8.54 22.44
N VAL A 452 -16.55 9.71 21.91
CA VAL A 452 -15.99 11.00 22.34
C VAL A 452 -16.60 11.54 23.62
N SER A 453 -17.64 10.88 24.15
CA SER A 453 -18.23 11.21 25.46
C SER A 453 -17.29 10.89 26.63
N SER A 454 -16.36 9.94 26.44
CA SER A 454 -15.32 9.54 27.40
C SER A 454 -14.06 9.13 26.63
N ALA A 455 -13.26 10.13 26.24
CA ALA A 455 -12.07 9.94 25.44
C ALA A 455 -10.86 10.74 25.94
N TYR A 456 -9.68 10.21 25.68
CA TYR A 456 -8.44 10.99 25.70
C TYR A 456 -8.24 11.68 24.36
N PHE A 457 -7.83 12.95 24.36
CA PHE A 457 -7.57 13.71 23.13
C PHE A 457 -6.11 14.11 23.04
N TYR A 458 -5.55 13.95 21.85
CA TYR A 458 -4.15 14.24 21.59
C TYR A 458 -3.96 14.91 20.24
N HIS A 459 -3.03 15.86 20.19
CA HIS A 459 -2.40 16.32 18.95
C HIS A 459 -1.09 15.56 18.76
N MET A 460 -0.81 15.13 17.53
CA MET A 460 0.45 14.49 17.17
C MET A 460 1.14 15.28 16.06
N ASP A 461 2.39 15.66 16.27
CA ASP A 461 3.22 16.22 15.20
C ASP A 461 3.65 15.12 14.22
N PRO A 462 3.33 15.23 12.91
CA PRO A 462 3.66 14.19 11.94
C PRO A 462 5.15 14.05 11.64
N THR A 463 6.00 14.99 12.08
CA THR A 463 7.44 14.97 11.81
C THR A 463 8.21 14.37 12.98
N SER A 464 7.95 14.83 14.21
CA SER A 464 8.61 14.35 15.42
C SER A 464 7.92 13.14 16.06
N PHE A 465 6.66 12.87 15.70
CA PHE A 465 5.78 11.91 16.40
C PHE A 465 5.56 12.27 17.88
N GLU A 466 5.78 13.53 18.26
CA GLU A 466 5.50 14.03 19.60
C GLU A 466 3.99 14.15 19.81
N LEU A 467 3.50 13.57 20.90
CA LEU A 467 2.11 13.57 21.30
C LEU A 467 1.89 14.61 22.38
N THR A 468 0.94 15.53 22.17
CA THR A 468 0.54 16.56 23.12
C THR A 468 -0.91 16.35 23.51
N ARG A 469 -1.19 16.22 24.82
CA ARG A 469 -2.56 16.07 25.32
C ARG A 469 -3.37 17.35 25.13
N LEU A 470 -4.60 17.19 24.65
CA LEU A 470 -5.61 18.23 24.51
C LEU A 470 -6.76 18.00 25.50
N PHE A 471 -7.50 19.07 25.78
CA PHE A 471 -8.60 19.05 26.73
C PHE A 471 -9.90 19.60 26.10
N PRO A 472 -11.07 19.02 26.42
CA PRO A 472 -12.34 19.65 26.11
C PRO A 472 -12.45 21.04 26.74
N PRO A 473 -13.19 22.00 26.14
CA PRO A 473 -13.25 23.40 26.59
C PRO A 473 -13.64 23.62 28.05
N GLU A 474 -14.42 22.70 28.63
CA GLU A 474 -14.93 22.77 30.01
C GLU A 474 -14.20 21.83 30.99
N SER A 475 -13.06 21.27 30.59
CA SER A 475 -12.33 20.31 31.44
C SER A 475 -11.70 20.98 32.66
N THR A 476 -12.09 20.51 33.85
CA THR A 476 -11.45 20.86 35.13
C THR A 476 -10.38 19.86 35.55
N SER A 477 -10.02 18.90 34.69
CA SER A 477 -9.05 17.86 35.01
C SER A 477 -7.67 18.47 35.32
N PRO A 478 -6.98 18.00 36.37
CA PRO A 478 -5.61 18.42 36.66
C PRO A 478 -4.72 18.20 35.43
N ARG A 479 -3.91 19.21 35.07
CA ARG A 479 -2.97 19.14 33.93
C ARG A 479 -1.63 18.54 34.34
N ASP A 480 -1.62 17.71 35.38
CA ASP A 480 -0.39 17.24 36.03
C ASP A 480 0.22 16.02 35.31
N SER A 481 -0.50 15.44 34.34
CA SER A 481 -0.10 14.25 33.59
C SER A 481 -0.59 14.31 32.15
N ASP A 482 0.31 14.01 31.21
CA ASP A 482 0.06 14.10 29.77
C ASP A 482 -0.51 12.76 29.20
N LEU A 483 -0.41 11.64 29.91
CA LEU A 483 -0.88 10.29 29.53
C LEU A 483 -0.51 9.87 28.11
N THR A 484 0.71 10.18 27.66
CA THR A 484 1.12 9.99 26.25
C THR A 484 1.81 8.64 26.01
N SER A 485 2.34 8.02 27.05
CA SER A 485 3.25 6.89 26.98
C SER A 485 2.61 5.62 26.38
N PHE A 486 1.29 5.44 26.55
CA PHE A 486 0.56 4.32 25.94
C PHE A 486 0.72 4.25 24.41
N LEU A 487 0.89 5.40 23.74
CA LEU A 487 1.08 5.45 22.29
C LEU A 487 2.44 4.87 21.89
N TYR A 488 3.47 5.10 22.70
CA TYR A 488 4.86 4.75 22.39
C TYR A 488 5.26 3.34 22.79
N PHE A 489 4.39 2.61 23.52
CA PHE A 489 4.66 1.22 23.86
C PHE A 489 4.72 0.33 22.61
N ASN A 490 5.88 -0.30 22.38
CA ASN A 490 6.17 -1.09 21.18
C ASN A 490 5.75 -2.57 21.27
N GLY A 491 5.37 -3.02 22.47
CA GLY A 491 4.97 -4.39 22.72
C GLY A 491 3.55 -4.71 22.25
N ILE A 492 3.03 -5.84 22.75
CA ILE A 492 1.67 -6.28 22.48
C ILE A 492 0.75 -6.01 23.66
N TRP A 493 -0.44 -5.51 23.36
CA TRP A 493 -1.54 -5.29 24.31
C TRP A 493 -2.29 -6.60 24.48
N GLY A 494 -1.81 -7.45 25.38
CA GLY A 494 -2.41 -8.75 25.67
C GLY A 494 -1.40 -9.87 25.81
N ASP A 495 -1.93 -11.07 26.05
CA ASP A 495 -1.16 -12.31 26.17
C ASP A 495 -0.34 -12.60 24.90
N ALA A 496 0.85 -13.18 25.08
CA ALA A 496 1.53 -13.85 23.98
C ALA A 496 0.79 -15.15 23.61
N GLN A 497 0.69 -15.43 22.31
CA GLN A 497 0.06 -16.65 21.79
C GLN A 497 0.50 -17.92 22.54
N TYR A 498 -0.47 -18.69 23.01
CA TYR A 498 -0.20 -19.95 23.71
C TYR A 498 0.50 -20.98 22.83
N ALA A 499 1.38 -21.77 23.48
CA ALA A 499 2.09 -22.86 22.86
C ALA A 499 1.13 -23.91 22.28
N GLY A 500 1.57 -24.66 21.27
CA GLY A 500 0.71 -25.61 20.56
C GLY A 500 0.25 -26.79 21.42
N ASP A 501 0.98 -27.09 22.49
CA ASP A 501 0.72 -28.13 23.48
C ASP A 501 0.01 -27.61 24.75
N ASP A 502 -0.26 -26.30 24.85
CA ASP A 502 -1.06 -25.74 25.95
C ASP A 502 -2.48 -26.33 25.92
N PRO A 503 -3.01 -26.83 27.05
CA PRO A 503 -4.33 -27.46 27.10
C PRO A 503 -5.49 -26.53 26.69
N ARG A 504 -5.31 -25.21 26.82
CA ARG A 504 -6.27 -24.18 26.42
C ARG A 504 -6.22 -23.90 24.92
N GLN A 505 -5.10 -24.20 24.26
CA GLN A 505 -4.90 -23.95 22.84
C GLN A 505 -5.58 -25.03 21.99
N ARG A 506 -6.23 -24.59 20.90
CA ARG A 506 -6.78 -25.48 19.87
C ARG A 506 -6.36 -24.94 18.51
N THR A 507 -5.96 -25.83 17.60
CA THR A 507 -5.55 -25.45 16.25
C THR A 507 -6.39 -26.21 15.24
N VAL A 508 -6.89 -25.51 14.24
CA VAL A 508 -7.65 -26.10 13.13
C VAL A 508 -6.67 -26.86 12.22
N PRO A 509 -6.79 -28.19 12.06
CA PRO A 509 -5.76 -28.99 11.39
C PRO A 509 -5.45 -28.60 9.95
N VAL A 510 -6.44 -28.13 9.20
CA VAL A 510 -6.31 -27.81 7.76
C VAL A 510 -5.79 -26.38 7.52
N PHE A 511 -6.19 -25.42 8.36
CA PHE A 511 -5.93 -24.00 8.15
C PHE A 511 -4.86 -23.43 9.11
N GLY A 512 -4.48 -24.18 10.15
CA GLY A 512 -3.53 -23.72 11.16
C GLY A 512 -4.04 -22.58 12.03
N LEU A 513 -5.35 -22.28 11.98
CA LEU A 513 -5.99 -21.24 12.78
C LEU A 513 -5.97 -21.64 14.26
N LYS A 514 -5.45 -20.76 15.11
CA LYS A 514 -5.33 -21.00 16.54
C LYS A 514 -6.51 -20.38 17.29
N ARG A 515 -6.85 -20.98 18.42
CA ARG A 515 -7.89 -20.45 19.31
C ARG A 515 -7.43 -19.14 19.92
N TYR A 516 -6.32 -19.16 20.65
CA TYR A 516 -5.72 -17.97 21.25
C TYR A 516 -4.53 -17.50 20.42
N VAL A 517 -4.53 -16.22 20.04
CA VAL A 517 -3.43 -15.55 19.33
C VAL A 517 -2.85 -14.43 20.20
N SER A 518 -1.72 -13.87 19.79
CA SER A 518 -1.12 -12.74 20.50
C SER A 518 -2.01 -11.51 20.39
N GLY A 519 -2.09 -10.70 21.44
CA GLY A 519 -2.70 -9.37 21.38
C GLY A 519 -2.05 -8.46 20.33
N PRO A 520 -2.73 -7.40 19.88
CA PRO A 520 -2.23 -6.50 18.85
C PRO A 520 -1.17 -5.55 19.42
N GLN A 521 -0.43 -4.90 18.51
CA GLN A 521 0.37 -3.73 18.87
C GLN A 521 -0.52 -2.49 18.99
N GLY A 522 0.01 -1.46 19.67
CA GLY A 522 -0.73 -0.24 19.97
C GLY A 522 -1.00 0.68 18.76
N PRO A 523 -1.69 1.82 18.98
CA PRO A 523 -2.15 2.72 17.92
C PRO A 523 -1.06 3.27 16.99
N ILE A 524 0.19 3.42 17.46
CA ILE A 524 1.30 3.92 16.64
C ILE A 524 1.60 3.03 15.42
N PHE A 525 1.28 1.74 15.49
CA PHE A 525 1.48 0.77 14.40
C PHE A 525 0.35 0.78 13.36
N LYS A 526 -0.72 1.56 13.56
CA LYS A 526 -1.89 1.61 12.66
C LYS A 526 -1.74 2.59 11.49
N GLY A 527 -0.50 3.05 11.24
CA GLY A 527 -0.14 3.93 10.13
C GLY A 527 -0.80 5.31 10.24
N LEU A 528 -0.38 6.11 11.23
CA LEU A 528 -0.99 7.41 11.54
C LEU A 528 -0.70 8.50 10.49
N ILE A 529 0.36 8.33 9.68
CA ILE A 529 0.70 9.24 8.58
C ILE A 529 0.30 8.60 7.25
N ARG A 530 -0.70 9.17 6.56
CA ARG A 530 -1.29 8.59 5.35
C ARG A 530 -1.40 9.60 4.21
N LYS A 531 -1.10 9.18 2.98
CA LYS A 531 -1.36 10.01 1.79
C LYS A 531 -2.85 10.07 1.46
N GLY A 532 -3.58 8.99 1.71
CA GLY A 532 -5.02 8.87 1.50
C GLY A 532 -5.76 8.46 2.77
N LEU A 533 -7.00 7.99 2.62
CA LEU A 533 -7.76 7.41 3.73
C LEU A 533 -7.17 6.05 4.15
N PHE A 534 -6.61 5.29 3.20
CA PHE A 534 -5.97 4.00 3.45
C PHE A 534 -4.53 4.15 3.97
N PRO A 535 -4.04 3.16 4.75
CA PRO A 535 -2.62 3.03 5.03
C PRO A 535 -1.79 2.93 3.74
N ASP A 536 -0.61 3.57 3.73
CA ASP A 536 0.27 3.61 2.55
C ASP A 536 0.90 2.25 2.20
N ASN A 537 1.16 1.42 3.22
CA ASN A 537 1.73 0.08 3.06
C ASN A 537 0.62 -0.95 3.34
N LEU A 538 0.07 -1.53 2.27
CA LEU A 538 -0.87 -2.64 2.42
C LEU A 538 -0.11 -3.90 2.83
N GLU A 539 -0.64 -4.63 3.82
CA GLU A 539 -0.09 -5.93 4.17
C GLU A 539 -0.21 -6.89 2.97
N PRO A 540 0.88 -7.59 2.59
CA PRO A 540 0.82 -8.56 1.50
C PRO A 540 -0.02 -9.77 1.93
N LYS A 541 -1.03 -10.11 1.13
CA LYS A 541 -1.86 -11.30 1.36
C LYS A 541 -1.00 -12.57 1.33
N LYS A 542 -1.24 -13.47 2.29
CA LYS A 542 -0.58 -14.78 2.32
C LYS A 542 -1.06 -15.64 1.14
N PHE A 543 -0.21 -16.54 0.66
CA PHE A 543 -0.55 -17.44 -0.47
C PHE A 543 -1.86 -18.21 -0.25
N ILE A 544 -2.14 -18.64 0.98
CA ILE A 544 -3.38 -19.34 1.33
C ILE A 544 -4.60 -18.42 1.14
N GLN A 545 -4.55 -17.16 1.57
CA GLN A 545 -5.63 -16.20 1.35
C GLN A 545 -5.89 -16.00 -0.15
N LEU A 546 -4.84 -15.84 -0.97
CA LEU A 546 -4.97 -15.74 -2.42
C LEU A 546 -5.61 -16.98 -3.06
N ALA A 547 -5.24 -18.18 -2.59
CA ALA A 547 -5.84 -19.44 -3.07
C ALA A 547 -7.32 -19.55 -2.68
N VAL A 548 -7.66 -19.13 -1.47
CA VAL A 548 -9.03 -19.07 -0.96
C VAL A 548 -9.86 -18.04 -1.73
N GLU A 549 -9.33 -16.84 -2.00
CA GLU A 549 -9.97 -15.82 -2.86
C GLU A 549 -10.31 -16.38 -4.24
N PHE A 550 -9.34 -17.05 -4.85
CA PHE A 550 -9.53 -17.69 -6.15
C PHE A 550 -10.62 -18.76 -6.08
N LEU A 551 -10.62 -19.61 -5.05
CA LEU A 551 -11.64 -20.64 -4.85
C LEU A 551 -13.03 -20.03 -4.68
N MET A 552 -13.15 -19.04 -3.80
CA MET A 552 -14.42 -18.39 -3.46
C MET A 552 -14.98 -17.58 -4.64
N SER A 553 -14.14 -17.00 -5.49
CA SER A 553 -14.58 -16.33 -6.73
C SER A 553 -15.25 -17.30 -7.70
N TRP A 554 -14.79 -18.55 -7.77
CA TRP A 554 -15.32 -19.59 -8.67
C TRP A 554 -16.45 -20.41 -8.03
N TYR A 555 -16.61 -20.33 -6.70
CA TYR A 555 -17.54 -21.18 -5.98
C TYR A 555 -19.01 -20.96 -6.34
N PRO A 556 -19.55 -19.73 -6.35
CA PRO A 556 -20.95 -19.47 -6.68
C PRO A 556 -21.33 -19.89 -8.11
N CYS A 557 -20.40 -19.75 -9.07
CA CYS A 557 -20.68 -19.95 -10.49
C CYS A 557 -20.37 -21.38 -10.97
N CYS A 558 -19.28 -21.99 -10.49
CA CYS A 558 -18.73 -23.22 -11.07
C CYS A 558 -18.61 -24.38 -10.09
N LEU A 559 -18.51 -24.14 -8.77
CA LEU A 559 -18.16 -25.18 -7.79
C LEU A 559 -19.27 -25.49 -6.79
N ARG A 560 -20.45 -24.85 -6.89
CA ARG A 560 -21.60 -25.14 -6.02
C ARG A 560 -22.49 -26.25 -6.60
N GLY A 561 -22.66 -27.34 -5.83
CA GLY A 561 -23.59 -28.44 -6.16
C GLY A 561 -23.20 -29.24 -7.40
N TRP A 562 -24.18 -29.63 -8.23
CA TRP A 562 -23.95 -30.45 -9.44
C TRP A 562 -23.01 -29.82 -10.47
N ARG A 563 -22.88 -28.49 -10.45
CA ARG A 563 -21.98 -27.73 -11.33
C ARG A 563 -20.51 -28.06 -11.08
N PHE A 564 -20.14 -28.43 -9.86
CA PHE A 564 -18.77 -28.86 -9.54
C PHE A 564 -18.39 -30.11 -10.33
N VAL A 565 -19.30 -31.08 -10.46
CA VAL A 565 -19.07 -32.32 -11.21
C VAL A 565 -18.90 -32.01 -12.71
N VAL A 566 -19.72 -31.09 -13.23
CA VAL A 566 -19.60 -30.62 -14.62
C VAL A 566 -18.27 -29.88 -14.83
N PHE A 567 -17.86 -29.02 -13.90
CA PHE A 567 -16.59 -28.30 -13.97
C PHE A 567 -15.40 -29.26 -13.93
N LEU A 568 -15.38 -30.19 -12.97
CA LEU A 568 -14.32 -31.19 -12.82
C LEU A 568 -14.21 -32.09 -14.06
N THR A 569 -15.34 -32.53 -14.63
CA THR A 569 -15.34 -33.33 -15.86
C THR A 569 -14.82 -32.55 -17.06
N VAL A 570 -15.15 -31.26 -17.19
CA VAL A 570 -14.59 -30.38 -18.24
C VAL A 570 -13.09 -30.18 -18.05
N VAL A 571 -12.62 -29.95 -16.82
CA VAL A 571 -11.18 -29.79 -16.53
C VAL A 571 -10.42 -31.07 -16.86
N VAL A 572 -10.93 -32.24 -16.43
CA VAL A 572 -10.34 -33.53 -16.76
C VAL A 572 -10.34 -33.78 -18.26
N ALA A 573 -11.43 -33.45 -18.97
CA ALA A 573 -11.48 -33.54 -20.42
C ALA A 573 -10.46 -32.63 -21.10
N CYS A 574 -10.30 -31.39 -20.63
CA CYS A 574 -9.29 -30.44 -21.12
C CYS A 574 -7.86 -30.94 -20.89
N ILE A 575 -7.56 -31.52 -19.72
CA ILE A 575 -6.26 -32.12 -19.41
C ILE A 575 -6.00 -33.32 -20.33
N ILE A 576 -6.99 -34.20 -20.51
CA ILE A 576 -6.89 -35.34 -21.44
C ILE A 576 -6.64 -34.84 -22.87
N LEU A 577 -7.39 -33.85 -23.34
CA LEU A 577 -7.21 -33.25 -24.67
C LEU A 577 -5.85 -32.58 -24.82
N MET A 578 -5.33 -31.92 -23.77
CA MET A 578 -3.99 -31.36 -23.77
C MET A 578 -2.92 -32.46 -23.88
N VAL A 579 -3.03 -33.52 -23.07
CA VAL A 579 -2.10 -34.66 -23.09
C VAL A 579 -2.15 -35.39 -24.44
N VAL A 580 -3.35 -35.63 -24.98
CA VAL A 580 -3.54 -36.24 -26.30
C VAL A 580 -3.03 -35.31 -27.40
N GLY A 581 -3.28 -34.01 -27.31
CA GLY A 581 -2.78 -33.00 -28.25
C GLY A 581 -1.26 -32.91 -28.25
N ILE A 582 -0.62 -32.97 -27.08
CA ILE A 582 0.84 -33.05 -26.95
C ILE A 582 1.35 -34.36 -27.55
N ARG A 583 0.74 -35.51 -27.23
CA ARG A 583 1.13 -36.80 -27.81
C ARG A 583 0.98 -36.83 -29.33
N TYR A 584 -0.12 -36.27 -29.84
CA TYR A 584 -0.39 -36.19 -31.27
C TYR A 584 0.56 -35.21 -31.96
N GLY A 585 0.83 -34.05 -31.35
CA GLY A 585 1.82 -33.07 -31.81
C GLY A 585 3.24 -33.64 -31.84
N VAL A 586 3.65 -34.38 -30.80
CA VAL A 586 4.94 -35.09 -30.76
C VAL A 586 5.00 -36.17 -31.85
N ARG A 587 3.93 -36.94 -32.04
CA ARG A 587 3.86 -37.99 -33.07
C ARG A 587 3.84 -37.40 -34.48
N TRP A 588 3.15 -36.29 -34.68
CA TRP A 588 3.10 -35.54 -35.94
C TRP A 588 4.45 -34.90 -36.27
N CYS A 589 5.14 -34.32 -35.29
CA CYS A 589 6.51 -33.84 -35.44
C CYS A 589 7.49 -34.97 -35.77
N ARG A 590 7.35 -36.15 -35.14
CA ARG A 590 8.15 -37.34 -35.47
C ARG A 590 7.90 -37.89 -36.88
N MET A 591 6.68 -37.77 -37.39
CA MET A 591 6.32 -38.25 -38.74
C MET A 591 6.76 -37.27 -39.84
N ARG A 592 6.76 -35.95 -39.58
CA ARG A 592 7.17 -34.93 -40.55
C ARG A 592 8.68 -34.69 -40.62
N LYS A 593 9.40 -34.89 -39.53
CA LYS A 593 10.86 -34.87 -39.52
C LYS A 593 11.34 -36.30 -39.47
N GLY A 594 11.66 -36.88 -40.63
CA GLY A 594 12.42 -38.12 -40.71
C GLY A 594 13.70 -37.95 -39.91
N TYR A 595 13.74 -38.51 -38.72
CA TYR A 595 14.85 -38.38 -37.80
C TYR A 595 15.92 -39.38 -38.23
N LYS A 596 16.90 -38.94 -39.03
CA LYS A 596 18.19 -39.65 -39.08
C LYS A 596 18.87 -39.37 -37.75
N ARG A 597 19.06 -40.43 -36.95
CA ARG A 597 19.86 -40.41 -35.73
C ARG A 597 21.27 -39.96 -36.13
N ILE A 598 21.67 -38.77 -35.71
CA ILE A 598 23.06 -38.35 -35.80
C ILE A 598 23.72 -38.95 -34.56
N ASP A 599 24.39 -40.09 -34.75
CA ASP A 599 25.36 -40.59 -33.78
C ASP A 599 26.60 -39.70 -33.94
N ALA A 600 26.71 -38.69 -33.10
CA ALA A 600 27.94 -37.95 -32.90
C ALA A 600 28.07 -37.71 -31.39
N GLU A 601 28.76 -38.62 -30.71
CA GLU A 601 29.46 -38.28 -29.48
C GLU A 601 30.49 -37.21 -29.87
N ILE A 602 30.27 -35.97 -29.43
CA ILE A 602 31.30 -34.95 -29.46
C ILE A 602 32.20 -35.29 -28.26
N SER A 603 33.42 -35.74 -28.52
CA SER A 603 34.38 -36.05 -27.46
C SER A 603 34.81 -34.75 -26.78
N LEU A 604 35.10 -34.85 -25.49
CA LEU A 604 35.44 -33.71 -24.63
C LEU A 604 36.80 -33.07 -25.03
N GLU A 605 37.58 -33.69 -25.91
CA GLU A 605 38.85 -33.16 -26.41
C GLU A 605 38.67 -31.97 -27.38
N ASP A 606 37.59 -31.90 -28.17
CA ASP A 606 37.36 -30.80 -29.12
C ASP A 606 37.01 -29.46 -28.44
N LEU A 607 36.65 -29.50 -27.14
CA LEU A 607 36.40 -28.30 -26.34
C LEU A 607 37.68 -27.69 -25.75
N VAL A 608 38.74 -28.49 -25.59
CA VAL A 608 40.04 -28.02 -25.05
C VAL A 608 40.84 -27.30 -26.13
N GLU A 609 40.78 -27.76 -27.38
CA GLU A 609 41.50 -27.13 -28.50
C GLU A 609 40.97 -25.72 -28.84
N ARG A 610 39.69 -25.45 -28.50
CA ARG A 610 39.07 -24.14 -28.72
C ARG A 610 39.46 -23.09 -27.66
N GLU A 611 39.88 -23.51 -26.46
CA GLU A 611 40.42 -22.61 -25.44
C GLU A 611 41.87 -22.18 -25.75
N GLU A 612 42.70 -23.07 -26.32
CA GLU A 612 44.08 -22.73 -26.68
C GLU A 612 44.19 -21.76 -27.88
N VAL A 613 43.26 -21.84 -28.84
CA VAL A 613 43.24 -20.92 -30.00
C VAL A 613 42.79 -19.50 -29.61
N VAL A 614 41.95 -19.36 -28.58
CA VAL A 614 41.49 -18.05 -28.09
C VAL A 614 42.57 -17.37 -27.23
N LEU A 615 43.38 -18.15 -26.49
CA LEU A 615 44.50 -17.61 -25.71
C LEU A 615 45.66 -17.11 -26.58
N ASN A 616 45.96 -17.77 -27.71
CA ASN A 616 47.04 -17.35 -28.61
C ASN A 616 46.72 -16.11 -29.48
N TYR A 617 45.45 -15.70 -29.60
CA TYR A 617 45.08 -14.45 -30.32
C TYR A 617 45.16 -13.19 -29.44
N SER A 618 45.37 -13.34 -28.12
CA SER A 618 45.45 -12.22 -27.18
C SER A 618 46.85 -11.61 -27.03
N GLU A 619 47.93 -12.26 -27.51
CA GLU A 619 49.31 -11.74 -27.39
C GLU A 619 49.83 -10.96 -28.61
N ASP A 620 49.18 -10.99 -29.78
CA ASP A 620 49.68 -10.32 -31.00
C ASP A 620 48.96 -9.00 -31.36
N GLY A 621 48.20 -8.43 -30.42
CA GLY A 621 47.38 -7.23 -30.63
C GLY A 621 47.85 -5.95 -29.93
N ARG A 622 49.10 -5.91 -29.42
CA ARG A 622 49.68 -4.68 -28.83
C ARG A 622 51.20 -4.59 -29.02
N LYS A 623 51.62 -4.34 -30.27
CA LYS A 623 52.69 -3.39 -30.57
C LYS A 623 52.10 -2.21 -31.32
#